data_AF-A0A7S0RPD2-F1
#
_entry.id   AF-A0A7S0RPD2-F1
#
_cell.length_a   1.000
_cell.length_b   1.000
_cell.length_c   1.000
_cell.angle_alpha   90.00
_cell.angle_beta   90.00
_cell.angle_gamma   90.00
#
_symmetry.space_group_name_H-M   'P 1'
#
loop_
_entity.id
_entity.type
_entity.pdbx_description
1 polymer ?
#
loop_
_entity_poly.entity_id
_entity_poly.type
_entity_poly.pdbx_seq_one_letter_code
_entity_poly.pdbx_strand_id
1 'polypeptide(L)'
;MQRGKDVQQVEMEQPQQESILLSLLTARGARGRDAKAFAHATAESQVALSQRPVSRSANIPVNTQEPGFLEVFPRVASRPPRLLQELEALLVDRLRTADKAACTTVLLPKDRDPRMAANLALDSHRQVFAAFVQGFSTYTSLLSRIQAEFEAALGEGVRCAAENVAVRVALGREAERREVAEREAREKIMAEEYEFRRAAFAALQETRERTARLLKRAAVAEKDLEAARAEEARLRVRVGTLATTAARLHTQQQADAAWAATPISASVAPLVVGPLTKEDAAFLEAEYTSAHPGAVPGSPTHSPTARSGAVHALGGQLG
;
A
#
# COMPACT_ATOMS: atom_id res chain seq x y z
N MET A 1 -21.43 -48.65 32.88
CA MET A 1 -20.30 -47.72 33.02
C MET A 1 -19.81 -47.35 31.63
N GLN A 2 -20.30 -46.20 31.14
CA GLN A 2 -19.51 -45.03 30.72
C GLN A 2 -18.71 -45.23 29.43
N ARG A 3 -19.40 -44.98 28.31
CA ARG A 3 -18.81 -44.40 27.11
C ARG A 3 -18.82 -42.88 27.28
N GLY A 4 -17.72 -42.23 26.94
CA GLY A 4 -17.70 -40.79 26.77
C GLY A 4 -16.33 -40.30 26.35
N LYS A 5 -16.34 -39.41 25.34
CA LYS A 5 -15.41 -38.28 25.16
C LYS A 5 -14.00 -38.70 24.68
N ASP A 6 -13.44 -38.22 23.57
CA ASP A 6 -13.54 -36.92 22.91
C ASP A 6 -13.21 -37.04 21.42
N VAL A 7 -14.11 -36.53 20.57
CA VAL A 7 -13.83 -36.13 19.19
C VAL A 7 -14.39 -34.74 19.07
N GLN A 8 -13.56 -33.71 19.26
CA GLN A 8 -13.83 -32.33 18.89
C GLN A 8 -12.53 -31.54 19.06
N GLN A 9 -11.93 -31.11 17.94
CA GLN A 9 -11.21 -29.84 17.76
C GLN A 9 -10.42 -29.89 16.45
N VAL A 10 -11.12 -29.70 15.33
CA VAL A 10 -10.55 -29.17 14.08
C VAL A 10 -11.60 -28.23 13.51
N GLU A 11 -11.62 -26.98 13.99
CA GLU A 11 -12.32 -25.85 13.37
C GLU A 11 -12.13 -24.66 14.31
N MET A 12 -11.10 -23.83 14.12
CA MET A 12 -11.08 -22.45 14.66
C MET A 12 -9.86 -21.61 14.21
N GLU A 13 -9.55 -21.50 12.91
CA GLU A 13 -8.54 -20.50 12.46
C GLU A 13 -8.87 -19.84 11.10
N GLN A 14 -10.14 -19.49 10.83
CA GLN A 14 -10.51 -18.73 9.63
C GLN A 14 -11.43 -17.48 9.77
N PRO A 15 -11.85 -16.96 10.93
CA PRO A 15 -12.79 -15.83 10.94
C PRO A 15 -12.16 -14.44 10.71
N GLN A 16 -10.83 -14.29 10.75
CA GLN A 16 -10.21 -12.94 10.71
C GLN A 16 -9.96 -12.40 9.29
N GLN A 17 -9.80 -13.26 8.29
CA GLN A 17 -9.54 -12.80 6.91
C GLN A 17 -10.84 -12.40 6.19
N GLU A 18 -11.95 -13.07 6.50
CA GLU A 18 -13.27 -12.74 5.93
C GLU A 18 -13.81 -11.39 6.44
N SER A 19 -13.49 -11.04 7.68
CA SER A 19 -13.86 -9.74 8.29
C SER A 19 -13.23 -8.54 7.56
N ILE A 20 -11.97 -8.65 7.11
CA ILE A 20 -11.26 -7.58 6.41
C ILE A 20 -11.79 -7.41 4.98
N LEU A 21 -12.14 -8.51 4.32
CA LEU A 21 -12.75 -8.46 2.98
C LEU A 21 -14.17 -7.89 3.01
N LEU A 22 -14.94 -8.19 4.06
CA LEU A 22 -16.28 -7.64 4.25
C LEU A 22 -16.25 -6.14 4.60
N SER A 23 -15.22 -5.66 5.33
CA SER A 23 -15.02 -4.23 5.63
C SER A 23 -14.58 -3.44 4.39
N LEU A 24 -13.78 -4.04 3.50
CA LEU A 24 -13.37 -3.45 2.21
C LEU A 24 -14.54 -3.35 1.21
N LEU A 25 -15.45 -4.34 1.21
CA LEU A 25 -16.66 -4.33 0.37
C LEU A 25 -17.70 -3.30 0.84
N THR A 26 -17.85 -3.10 2.14
CA THR A 26 -18.76 -2.07 2.70
C THR A 26 -18.24 -0.66 2.47
N ALA A 27 -16.92 -0.43 2.50
CA ALA A 27 -16.32 0.86 2.13
C ALA A 27 -16.55 1.24 0.65
N ARG A 28 -16.67 0.25 -0.25
CA ARG A 28 -16.97 0.46 -1.68
C ARG A 28 -18.42 0.84 -1.95
N GLY A 29 -19.37 0.37 -1.12
CA GLY A 29 -20.80 0.71 -1.20
C GLY A 29 -21.15 2.14 -0.79
N ALA A 30 -20.28 2.83 -0.05
CA ALA A 30 -20.48 4.23 0.34
C ALA A 30 -20.45 5.19 -0.87
N ARG A 31 -19.62 4.92 -1.88
CA ARG A 31 -19.52 5.73 -3.12
C ARG A 31 -20.81 5.72 -3.96
N GLY A 32 -21.69 4.72 -3.77
CA GLY A 32 -22.96 4.63 -4.49
C GLY A 32 -24.07 5.52 -3.93
N ARG A 33 -23.96 5.97 -2.67
CA ARG A 33 -24.92 6.91 -2.07
C ARG A 33 -24.67 8.35 -2.54
N ASP A 34 -23.41 8.73 -2.68
CA ASP A 34 -23.03 10.06 -3.15
C ASP A 34 -23.33 10.27 -4.64
N ALA A 35 -23.21 9.21 -5.45
CA ALA A 35 -23.60 9.23 -6.86
C ALA A 35 -25.11 9.46 -7.07
N LYS A 36 -25.96 8.94 -6.16
CA LYS A 36 -27.41 9.18 -6.19
C LYS A 36 -27.77 10.60 -5.78
N ALA A 37 -27.06 11.18 -4.81
CA ALA A 37 -27.23 12.57 -4.41
C ALA A 37 -26.83 13.54 -5.54
N PHE A 38 -25.76 13.24 -6.28
CA PHE A 38 -25.34 14.05 -7.43
C PHE A 38 -26.32 13.97 -8.62
N ALA A 39 -26.89 12.78 -8.86
CA ALA A 39 -27.91 12.58 -9.90
C ALA A 39 -29.22 13.33 -9.59
N HIS A 40 -29.62 13.42 -8.31
CA HIS A 40 -30.81 14.18 -7.91
C HIS A 40 -30.58 15.70 -8.02
N ALA A 41 -29.40 16.18 -7.61
CA ALA A 41 -29.04 17.60 -7.72
C ALA A 41 -28.91 18.07 -9.18
N THR A 42 -28.44 17.21 -10.09
CA THR A 42 -28.39 17.52 -11.53
C THR A 42 -29.78 17.50 -12.17
N ALA A 43 -30.67 16.60 -11.76
CA ALA A 43 -32.06 16.60 -12.21
C ALA A 43 -32.82 17.87 -11.77
N GLU A 44 -32.61 18.34 -10.54
CA GLU A 44 -33.22 19.58 -10.04
C GLU A 44 -32.70 20.82 -10.80
N SER A 45 -31.42 20.84 -11.18
CA SER A 45 -30.84 21.95 -11.97
C SER A 45 -31.37 22.05 -13.40
N GLN A 46 -31.77 20.92 -14.02
CA GLN A 46 -32.36 20.92 -15.37
C GLN A 46 -33.83 21.36 -15.39
N VAL A 47 -34.59 21.11 -14.31
CA VAL A 47 -35.98 21.56 -14.19
C VAL A 47 -36.06 23.09 -14.04
N ALA A 48 -35.08 23.71 -13.37
CA ALA A 48 -35.02 25.17 -13.21
C ALA A 48 -34.74 25.93 -14.53
N LEU A 49 -34.05 25.32 -15.49
CA LEU A 49 -33.76 25.92 -16.79
C LEU A 49 -34.93 25.82 -17.80
N SER A 50 -35.88 24.91 -17.57
CA SER A 50 -37.03 24.71 -18.46
C SER A 50 -38.25 25.58 -18.14
N GLN A 51 -38.21 26.38 -17.05
CA GLN A 51 -39.30 27.25 -16.62
C GLN A 51 -39.05 28.74 -16.91
N ARG A 52 -38.33 29.06 -17.99
CA ARG A 52 -38.22 30.44 -18.46
C ARG A 52 -39.46 30.78 -19.31
N PRO A 53 -40.33 31.73 -18.90
CA PRO A 53 -41.46 32.11 -19.72
C PRO A 53 -40.95 32.76 -21.00
N VAL A 54 -41.26 32.13 -22.13
CA VAL A 54 -41.15 32.70 -23.46
C VAL A 54 -42.08 33.92 -23.49
N SER A 55 -41.49 35.12 -23.42
CA SER A 55 -42.19 36.38 -23.62
C SER A 55 -42.88 36.36 -24.99
N ARG A 56 -44.20 36.16 -24.97
CA ARG A 56 -45.08 36.29 -26.13
C ARG A 56 -44.90 37.69 -26.71
N SER A 57 -44.50 37.75 -27.98
CA SER A 57 -44.56 39.00 -28.74
C SER A 57 -46.03 39.42 -28.80
N ALA A 58 -46.32 40.62 -28.31
CA ALA A 58 -47.64 41.21 -28.47
C ALA A 58 -47.89 41.46 -29.97
N ASN A 59 -48.88 40.77 -30.53
CA ASN A 59 -49.48 41.13 -31.81
C ASN A 59 -50.05 42.55 -31.70
N ILE A 60 -49.42 43.50 -32.38
CA ILE A 60 -49.99 44.82 -32.63
C ILE A 60 -51.08 44.62 -33.70
N PRO A 61 -52.35 44.96 -33.45
CA PRO A 61 -53.33 45.02 -34.52
C PRO A 61 -52.94 46.17 -35.46
N VAL A 62 -52.69 45.83 -36.72
CA VAL A 62 -52.62 46.78 -37.85
C VAL A 62 -54.00 47.41 -37.97
N ASN A 63 -54.17 48.62 -37.43
CA ASN A 63 -55.33 49.45 -37.70
C ASN A 63 -55.04 50.25 -38.98
N THR A 64 -55.34 49.64 -40.12
CA THR A 64 -55.54 50.34 -41.38
C THR A 64 -56.89 51.04 -41.31
N GLN A 65 -56.90 52.36 -41.05
CA GLN A 65 -57.77 53.38 -41.68
C GLN A 65 -57.84 54.65 -40.84
N GLU A 66 -57.16 55.71 -41.31
CA GLU A 66 -57.73 57.06 -41.40
C GLU A 66 -56.89 57.90 -42.39
N PRO A 67 -57.39 58.18 -43.60
CA PRO A 67 -56.75 59.11 -44.52
C PRO A 67 -57.25 60.52 -44.19
N GLY A 68 -56.53 61.23 -43.33
CA GLY A 68 -56.98 62.53 -42.87
C GLY A 68 -55.86 63.36 -42.25
N PHE A 69 -55.17 64.11 -43.11
CA PHE A 69 -54.67 65.45 -42.76
C PHE A 69 -53.50 65.54 -41.75
N LEU A 70 -52.30 65.15 -42.18
CA LEU A 70 -51.02 65.65 -41.63
C LEU A 70 -50.05 66.01 -42.77
N GLU A 71 -50.53 66.76 -43.76
CA GLU A 71 -49.64 67.61 -44.55
C GLU A 71 -49.49 68.93 -43.81
N VAL A 72 -48.34 69.18 -43.15
CA VAL A 72 -47.47 70.37 -43.33
C VAL A 72 -46.17 70.10 -42.53
N PHE A 73 -45.22 69.40 -43.14
CA PHE A 73 -43.80 69.73 -42.97
C PHE A 73 -43.34 70.35 -44.29
N PRO A 74 -42.54 71.44 -44.29
CA PRO A 74 -42.05 72.02 -45.52
C PRO A 74 -41.19 70.99 -46.25
N ARG A 75 -41.64 70.55 -47.44
CA ARG A 75 -40.87 69.73 -48.37
C ARG A 75 -39.79 70.58 -49.06
N VAL A 76 -38.96 71.28 -48.29
CA VAL A 76 -37.76 71.95 -48.81
C VAL A 76 -36.59 71.00 -48.64
N ALA A 77 -36.43 70.15 -49.66
CA ALA A 77 -35.24 69.42 -50.10
C ALA A 77 -34.00 69.34 -49.16
N SER A 78 -33.58 68.10 -48.89
CA SER A 78 -32.18 67.66 -48.63
C SER A 78 -31.44 68.16 -47.39
N ARG A 79 -31.89 69.21 -46.70
CA ARG A 79 -31.14 69.80 -45.57
C ARG A 79 -31.61 69.20 -44.25
N PRO A 80 -30.70 68.70 -43.38
CA PRO A 80 -31.08 68.20 -42.08
C PRO A 80 -31.76 69.32 -41.26
N PRO A 81 -32.78 68.98 -40.45
CA PRO A 81 -33.43 69.96 -39.57
C PRO A 81 -32.38 70.59 -38.65
N ARG A 82 -32.50 71.90 -38.38
CA ARG A 82 -31.50 72.70 -37.65
C ARG A 82 -31.05 72.07 -36.33
N LEU A 83 -31.98 71.49 -35.58
CA LEU A 83 -31.68 70.77 -34.33
C LEU A 83 -30.73 69.59 -34.55
N LEU A 84 -30.93 68.77 -35.58
CA LEU A 84 -30.02 67.66 -35.88
C LEU A 84 -28.64 68.18 -36.31
N GLN A 85 -28.60 69.25 -37.09
CA GLN A 85 -27.35 69.87 -37.51
C GLN A 85 -26.56 70.43 -36.31
N GLU A 86 -27.23 71.03 -35.34
CA GLU A 86 -26.63 71.53 -34.09
C GLU A 86 -26.13 70.39 -33.20
N LEU A 87 -26.89 69.29 -33.09
CA LEU A 87 -26.49 68.11 -32.32
C LEU A 87 -25.33 67.34 -32.95
N GLU A 88 -25.29 67.25 -34.28
CA GLU A 88 -24.16 66.68 -35.02
C GLU A 88 -22.88 67.51 -34.80
N ALA A 89 -22.97 68.83 -34.89
CA ALA A 89 -21.85 69.72 -34.58
C ALA A 89 -21.38 69.54 -33.12
N LEU A 90 -22.32 69.49 -32.18
CA LEU A 90 -22.03 69.27 -30.77
C LEU A 90 -21.38 67.89 -30.53
N LEU A 91 -21.84 66.84 -31.20
CA LEU A 91 -21.23 65.51 -31.11
C LEU A 91 -19.79 65.51 -31.63
N VAL A 92 -19.54 66.10 -32.79
CA VAL A 92 -18.19 66.19 -33.37
C VAL A 92 -17.25 66.95 -32.43
N ASP A 93 -17.70 68.05 -31.83
CA ASP A 93 -16.91 68.81 -30.86
C ASP A 93 -16.66 68.02 -29.58
N ARG A 94 -17.65 67.27 -29.08
CA ARG A 94 -17.52 66.43 -27.89
C ARG A 94 -16.59 65.23 -28.12
N LEU A 95 -16.71 64.55 -29.24
CA LEU A 95 -15.79 63.47 -29.62
C LEU A 95 -14.36 63.98 -29.79
N ARG A 96 -14.17 65.14 -30.44
CA ARG A 96 -12.86 65.75 -30.61
C ARG A 96 -12.24 66.17 -29.27
N THR A 97 -13.05 66.61 -28.30
CA THR A 97 -12.56 66.93 -26.94
C THR A 97 -12.29 65.67 -26.13
N ALA A 98 -13.10 64.62 -26.26
CA ALA A 98 -12.84 63.30 -25.68
C ALA A 98 -11.54 62.68 -26.20
N ASP A 99 -11.28 62.76 -27.51
CA ASP A 99 -10.03 62.27 -28.13
C ASP A 99 -8.81 63.05 -27.63
N LYS A 100 -8.93 64.38 -27.52
CA LYS A 100 -7.89 65.22 -26.92
C LYS A 100 -7.65 64.85 -25.46
N ALA A 101 -8.71 64.66 -24.67
CA ALA A 101 -8.61 64.27 -23.26
C ALA A 101 -7.99 62.88 -23.08
N ALA A 102 -8.37 61.91 -23.91
CA ALA A 102 -7.76 60.60 -23.96
C ALA A 102 -6.27 60.67 -24.30
N CYS A 103 -5.86 61.67 -25.09
CA CYS A 103 -4.47 61.91 -25.46
C CYS A 103 -3.64 62.73 -24.46
N THR A 104 -4.27 63.50 -23.56
CA THR A 104 -3.56 64.37 -22.60
C THR A 104 -2.96 63.65 -21.39
N THR A 105 -3.23 62.36 -21.22
CA THR A 105 -2.55 61.56 -20.19
C THR A 105 -1.07 61.42 -20.55
N VAL A 106 -0.19 61.79 -19.62
CA VAL A 106 1.29 61.86 -19.72
C VAL A 106 1.96 60.48 -19.96
N LEU A 107 1.17 59.45 -20.23
CA LEU A 107 1.62 58.08 -20.43
C LEU A 107 2.14 57.90 -21.86
N LEU A 108 3.16 57.03 -22.02
CA LEU A 108 3.66 56.65 -23.34
C LEU A 108 2.50 56.09 -24.20
N PRO A 109 2.52 56.25 -25.53
CA PRO A 109 1.46 55.76 -26.41
C PRO A 109 1.11 54.27 -26.27
N LYS A 110 2.02 53.45 -25.73
CA LYS A 110 1.84 52.01 -25.47
C LYS A 110 1.05 51.70 -24.19
N ASP A 111 1.03 52.62 -23.22
CA ASP A 111 0.36 52.45 -21.92
C ASP A 111 -1.03 53.11 -21.89
N ARG A 112 -1.48 53.67 -23.02
CA ARG A 112 -2.83 54.21 -23.14
C ARG A 112 -3.85 53.09 -23.13
N ASP A 113 -4.76 53.14 -22.17
CA ASP A 113 -5.88 52.20 -22.13
C ASP A 113 -6.88 52.53 -23.24
N PRO A 114 -7.04 51.67 -24.27
CA PRO A 114 -8.01 51.89 -25.34
C PRO A 114 -9.45 51.97 -24.83
N ARG A 115 -9.73 51.40 -23.65
CA ARG A 115 -11.07 51.46 -23.03
C ARG A 115 -11.40 52.85 -22.50
N MET A 116 -10.38 53.63 -22.11
CA MET A 116 -10.59 54.99 -21.61
C MET A 116 -11.14 55.91 -22.71
N ALA A 117 -10.59 55.84 -23.92
CA ALA A 117 -11.08 56.59 -25.07
C ALA A 117 -12.52 56.19 -25.42
N ALA A 118 -12.83 54.90 -25.41
CA ALA A 118 -14.18 54.40 -25.66
C ALA A 118 -15.19 54.91 -24.60
N ASN A 119 -14.82 54.96 -23.32
CA ASN A 119 -15.69 55.48 -22.26
C ASN A 119 -15.95 56.99 -22.43
N LEU A 120 -14.94 57.78 -22.76
CA LEU A 120 -15.09 59.22 -22.99
C LEU A 120 -15.94 59.52 -24.24
N ALA A 121 -15.83 58.68 -25.28
CA ALA A 121 -16.70 58.75 -26.45
C ALA A 121 -18.15 58.42 -26.09
N LEU A 122 -18.40 57.37 -25.30
CA LEU A 122 -19.74 57.03 -24.80
C LEU A 122 -20.37 58.16 -23.98
N ASP A 123 -19.59 58.82 -23.12
CA ASP A 123 -20.07 59.97 -22.35
C ASP A 123 -20.39 61.18 -23.25
N SER A 124 -19.63 61.36 -24.33
CA SER A 124 -19.94 62.37 -25.36
C SER A 124 -21.28 62.09 -26.03
N HIS A 125 -21.56 60.83 -26.38
CA HIS A 125 -22.86 60.43 -26.93
C HIS A 125 -24.01 60.61 -25.92
N ARG A 126 -23.79 60.33 -24.62
CA ARG A 126 -24.79 60.59 -23.56
C ARG A 126 -25.11 62.08 -23.41
N GLN A 127 -24.10 62.95 -23.46
CA GLN A 127 -24.29 64.40 -23.40
C GLN A 127 -25.08 64.95 -24.58
N VAL A 128 -24.81 64.44 -25.80
CA VAL A 128 -25.57 64.81 -27.00
C VAL A 128 -27.01 64.29 -26.92
N PHE A 129 -27.21 63.09 -26.40
CA PHE A 129 -28.55 62.54 -26.20
C PHE A 129 -29.37 63.35 -25.18
N ALA A 130 -28.74 63.78 -24.08
CA ALA A 130 -29.37 64.69 -23.12
C ALA A 130 -29.74 66.04 -23.75
N ALA A 131 -28.86 66.61 -24.59
CA ALA A 131 -29.14 67.83 -25.34
C ALA A 131 -30.28 67.63 -26.37
N PHE A 132 -30.35 66.47 -27.02
CA PHE A 132 -31.45 66.09 -27.91
C PHE A 132 -32.78 66.07 -27.14
N VAL A 133 -32.84 65.41 -25.99
CA VAL A 133 -34.05 65.34 -25.16
C VAL A 133 -34.52 66.74 -24.73
N GLN A 134 -33.59 67.63 -24.38
CA GLN A 134 -33.89 69.02 -24.03
C GLN A 134 -34.42 69.85 -25.22
N GLY A 135 -33.99 69.52 -26.45
CA GLY A 135 -34.48 70.17 -27.67
C GLY A 135 -35.96 69.91 -27.98
N PHE A 136 -36.53 68.80 -27.49
CA PHE A 136 -37.95 68.46 -27.66
C PHE A 136 -38.80 68.92 -26.46
N SER A 137 -39.00 70.23 -26.33
CA SER A 137 -39.73 70.86 -25.20
C SER A 137 -41.11 70.26 -24.91
N THR A 138 -41.84 69.81 -25.94
CA THR A 138 -43.18 69.19 -25.81
C THR A 138 -43.16 67.78 -25.24
N TYR A 139 -42.08 67.02 -25.46
CA TYR A 139 -41.98 65.61 -25.05
C TYR A 139 -40.84 65.36 -24.05
N THR A 140 -40.22 66.42 -23.52
CA THR A 140 -39.04 66.33 -22.64
C THR A 140 -39.30 65.44 -21.42
N SER A 141 -40.48 65.53 -20.80
CA SER A 141 -40.82 64.74 -19.61
C SER A 141 -40.90 63.24 -19.90
N LEU A 142 -41.44 62.84 -21.06
CA LEU A 142 -41.51 61.45 -21.48
C LEU A 142 -40.12 60.92 -21.85
N LEU A 143 -39.39 61.67 -22.68
CA LEU A 143 -38.06 61.29 -23.15
C LEU A 143 -37.03 61.21 -22.02
N SER A 144 -37.07 62.13 -21.07
CA SER A 144 -36.21 62.09 -19.87
C SER A 144 -36.52 60.90 -18.97
N ARG A 145 -37.79 60.51 -18.83
CA ARG A 145 -38.17 59.29 -18.10
C ARG A 145 -37.64 58.04 -18.78
N ILE A 146 -37.80 57.93 -20.11
CA ILE A 146 -37.27 56.80 -20.89
C ILE A 146 -35.73 56.74 -20.76
N GLN A 147 -35.05 57.89 -20.85
CA GLN A 147 -33.60 57.97 -20.66
C GLN A 147 -33.19 57.49 -19.26
N ALA A 148 -33.86 57.95 -18.21
CA ALA A 148 -33.54 57.56 -16.83
C ALA A 148 -33.73 56.05 -16.60
N GLU A 149 -34.82 55.46 -17.11
CA GLU A 149 -35.07 54.02 -17.02
C GLU A 149 -34.03 53.22 -17.82
N PHE A 150 -33.62 53.70 -18.99
CA PHE A 150 -32.59 53.06 -19.80
C PHE A 150 -31.20 53.14 -19.15
N GLU A 151 -30.84 54.28 -18.58
CA GLU A 151 -29.59 54.45 -17.83
C GLU A 151 -29.57 53.59 -16.55
N ALA A 152 -30.69 53.51 -15.84
CA ALA A 152 -30.83 52.62 -14.68
C ALA A 152 -30.68 51.14 -15.08
N ALA A 153 -31.34 50.71 -16.16
CA ALA A 153 -31.22 49.34 -16.68
C ALA A 153 -29.80 49.01 -17.15
N LEU A 154 -29.11 49.95 -17.82
CA LEU A 154 -27.71 49.79 -18.20
C LEU A 154 -26.79 49.72 -16.98
N GLY A 155 -27.00 50.57 -15.98
CA GLY A 155 -26.25 50.55 -14.73
C GLY A 155 -26.40 49.22 -13.99
N GLU A 156 -27.63 48.72 -13.90
CA GLU A 156 -27.92 47.41 -13.32
C GLU A 156 -27.28 46.27 -14.12
N GLY A 157 -27.33 46.33 -15.45
CA GLY A 157 -26.69 45.35 -16.32
C GLY A 157 -25.16 45.30 -16.16
N VAL A 158 -24.52 46.46 -16.05
CA VAL A 158 -23.07 46.56 -15.80
C VAL A 158 -22.73 46.03 -14.41
N ARG A 159 -23.53 46.33 -13.39
CA ARG A 159 -23.36 45.79 -12.04
C ARG A 159 -23.47 44.27 -12.03
N CYS A 160 -24.53 43.73 -12.61
CA CYS A 160 -24.73 42.27 -12.75
C CYS A 160 -23.55 41.61 -13.48
N ALA A 161 -23.03 42.24 -14.55
CA ALA A 161 -21.87 41.73 -15.27
C ALA A 161 -20.58 41.74 -14.42
N ALA A 162 -20.35 42.81 -13.66
CA ALA A 162 -19.21 42.91 -12.76
C ALA A 162 -19.27 41.86 -11.64
N GLU A 163 -20.45 41.67 -11.04
CA GLU A 163 -20.69 40.63 -10.04
C GLU A 163 -20.48 39.23 -10.63
N ASN A 164 -20.97 38.96 -11.84
CA ASN A 164 -20.75 37.68 -12.52
C ASN A 164 -19.26 37.40 -12.72
N VAL A 165 -18.48 38.38 -13.18
CA VAL A 165 -17.03 38.26 -13.33
C VAL A 165 -16.37 37.99 -11.98
N ALA A 166 -16.76 38.72 -10.93
CA ALA A 166 -16.22 38.53 -9.58
C ALA A 166 -16.50 37.11 -9.05
N VAL A 167 -17.73 36.60 -9.24
CA VAL A 167 -18.12 35.23 -8.85
C VAL A 167 -17.32 34.20 -9.64
N ARG A 168 -17.13 34.39 -10.96
CA ARG A 168 -16.33 33.47 -11.78
C ARG A 168 -14.87 33.43 -11.34
N VAL A 169 -14.29 34.58 -10.99
CA VAL A 169 -12.93 34.66 -10.45
C VAL A 169 -12.84 33.95 -9.09
N ALA A 170 -13.81 34.17 -8.21
CA ALA A 170 -13.86 33.50 -6.91
C ALA A 170 -13.98 31.98 -7.08
N LEU A 171 -14.85 31.51 -7.97
CA LEU A 171 -15.02 30.09 -8.30
C LEU A 171 -13.73 29.47 -8.83
N GLY A 172 -13.02 30.17 -9.72
CA GLY A 172 -11.72 29.73 -10.23
C GLY A 172 -10.69 29.54 -9.10
N ARG A 173 -10.58 30.52 -8.20
CA ARG A 173 -9.67 30.44 -7.04
C ARG A 173 -10.03 29.33 -6.06
N GLU A 174 -11.31 29.06 -5.86
CA GLU A 174 -11.76 27.93 -5.02
C GLU A 174 -11.46 26.58 -5.70
N ALA A 175 -11.64 26.49 -7.02
CA ALA A 175 -11.30 25.29 -7.78
C ALA A 175 -9.80 24.96 -7.71
N GLU A 176 -8.94 25.97 -7.90
CA GLU A 176 -7.48 25.82 -7.74
C GLU A 176 -7.11 25.36 -6.32
N ARG A 177 -7.71 25.96 -5.30
CA ARG A 177 -7.48 25.56 -3.90
C ARG A 177 -7.90 24.12 -3.62
N ARG A 178 -9.03 23.68 -4.17
CA ARG A 178 -9.49 22.28 -4.07
C ARG A 178 -8.53 21.33 -4.78
N GLU A 179 -8.07 21.69 -5.98
CA GLU A 179 -7.15 20.85 -6.74
C GLU A 179 -5.81 20.68 -6.01
N VAL A 180 -5.28 21.74 -5.41
CA VAL A 180 -4.08 21.69 -4.57
C VAL A 180 -4.32 20.81 -3.34
N ALA A 181 -5.42 21.01 -2.62
CA ALA A 181 -5.75 20.19 -1.45
C ALA A 181 -5.93 18.70 -1.79
N GLU A 182 -6.54 18.39 -2.94
CA GLU A 182 -6.66 17.01 -3.42
C GLU A 182 -5.31 16.40 -3.78
N ARG A 183 -4.42 17.17 -4.43
CA ARG A 183 -3.06 16.72 -4.74
C ARG A 183 -2.28 16.43 -3.46
N GLU A 184 -2.28 17.34 -2.49
CA GLU A 184 -1.63 17.15 -1.20
C GLU A 184 -2.20 15.94 -0.43
N ALA A 185 -3.52 15.74 -0.46
CA ALA A 185 -4.15 14.58 0.17
C ALA A 185 -3.71 13.27 -0.49
N ARG A 186 -3.65 13.22 -1.83
CA ARG A 186 -3.16 12.04 -2.56
C ARG A 186 -1.69 11.76 -2.26
N GLU A 187 -0.86 12.80 -2.21
CA GLU A 187 0.56 12.66 -1.86
C GLU A 187 0.75 12.10 -0.44
N LYS A 188 -0.01 12.60 0.54
CA LYS A 188 0.01 12.09 1.92
C LYS A 188 -0.40 10.62 1.98
N ILE A 189 -1.49 10.24 1.31
CA ILE A 189 -1.95 8.84 1.25
C ILE A 189 -0.88 7.95 0.63
N MET A 190 -0.27 8.37 -0.48
CA MET A 190 0.78 7.58 -1.15
C MET A 190 2.03 7.44 -0.28
N ALA A 191 2.40 8.49 0.47
CA ALA A 191 3.51 8.43 1.41
C ALA A 191 3.23 7.47 2.58
N GLU A 192 2.03 7.54 3.17
CA GLU A 192 1.60 6.62 4.24
C GLU A 192 1.53 5.17 3.75
N GLU A 193 0.97 4.93 2.56
CA GLU A 193 0.93 3.60 1.95
C GLU A 193 2.33 3.06 1.67
N TYR A 194 3.26 3.90 1.21
CA TYR A 194 4.64 3.51 0.97
C TYR A 194 5.32 3.04 2.25
N GLU A 195 5.24 3.82 3.33
CA GLU A 195 5.82 3.46 4.62
C GLU A 195 5.18 2.19 5.20
N PHE A 196 3.85 2.06 5.10
CA PHE A 196 3.16 0.84 5.52
C PHE A 196 3.65 -0.39 4.75
N ARG A 197 3.73 -0.31 3.41
CA ARG A 197 4.21 -1.42 2.58
C ARG A 197 5.65 -1.77 2.92
N ARG A 198 6.52 -0.78 3.09
CA ARG A 198 7.92 -0.98 3.47
C ARG A 198 8.04 -1.71 4.81
N ALA A 199 7.30 -1.28 5.83
CA ALA A 199 7.27 -1.92 7.14
C ALA A 199 6.73 -3.37 7.06
N ALA A 200 5.65 -3.58 6.30
CA ALA A 200 5.07 -4.91 6.10
C ALA A 200 6.05 -5.88 5.41
N PHE A 201 6.77 -5.41 4.39
CA PHE A 201 7.81 -6.22 3.72
C PHE A 201 8.98 -6.53 4.64
N ALA A 202 9.42 -5.57 5.46
CA ALA A 202 10.47 -5.81 6.45
C ALA A 202 10.06 -6.87 7.48
N ALA A 203 8.85 -6.78 8.04
CA ALA A 203 8.32 -7.78 8.97
C ALA A 203 8.18 -9.17 8.34
N LEU A 204 7.76 -9.23 7.07
CA LEU A 204 7.67 -10.48 6.32
C LEU A 204 9.05 -11.10 6.06
N GLN A 205 10.08 -10.29 5.80
CA GLN A 205 11.45 -10.78 5.68
C GLN A 205 11.99 -11.29 7.01
N GLU A 206 11.79 -10.54 8.10
CA GLU A 206 12.21 -10.96 9.45
C GLU A 206 11.58 -12.29 9.86
N THR A 207 10.27 -12.46 9.62
CA THR A 207 9.57 -13.71 9.93
C THR A 207 10.10 -14.87 9.09
N ARG A 208 10.38 -14.66 7.79
CA ARG A 208 11.03 -15.68 6.93
C ARG A 208 12.42 -16.08 7.41
N GLU A 209 13.22 -15.13 7.84
CA GLU A 209 14.54 -15.43 8.40
C GLU A 209 14.43 -16.18 9.71
N ARG A 210 13.52 -15.77 10.59
CA ARG A 210 13.28 -16.43 11.87
C ARG A 210 12.81 -17.86 11.67
N THR A 211 11.86 -18.11 10.77
CA THR A 211 11.41 -19.47 10.45
C THR A 211 12.53 -20.30 9.85
N ALA A 212 13.34 -19.75 8.93
CA ALA A 212 14.50 -20.45 8.38
C ALA A 212 15.52 -20.84 9.46
N ARG A 213 15.79 -19.96 10.43
CA ARG A 213 16.67 -20.26 11.58
C ARG A 213 16.09 -21.36 12.47
N LEU A 214 14.78 -21.32 12.74
CA LEU A 214 14.10 -22.33 13.54
C LEU A 214 14.09 -23.70 12.83
N LEU A 215 13.82 -23.74 11.53
CA LEU A 215 13.87 -24.97 10.74
C LEU A 215 15.28 -25.59 10.74
N LYS A 216 16.33 -24.77 10.60
CA LYS A 216 17.71 -25.25 10.72
C LYS A 216 18.00 -25.86 12.09
N ARG A 217 17.55 -25.20 13.17
CA ARG A 217 17.72 -25.72 14.55
C ARG A 217 16.94 -27.01 14.76
N ALA A 218 15.72 -27.10 14.24
CA ALA A 218 14.91 -28.31 14.30
C ALA A 218 15.59 -29.48 13.58
N ALA A 219 16.10 -29.26 12.36
CA ALA A 219 16.81 -30.30 11.60
C ALA A 219 18.08 -30.80 12.32
N VAL A 220 18.84 -29.91 12.98
CA VAL A 220 19.99 -30.32 13.81
C VAL A 220 19.52 -31.14 15.02
N ALA A 221 18.49 -30.69 15.73
CA ALA A 221 17.94 -31.41 16.87
C ALA A 221 17.38 -32.79 16.49
N GLU A 222 16.74 -32.93 15.33
CA GLU A 222 16.29 -34.22 14.80
C GLU A 222 17.46 -35.17 14.55
N LYS A 223 18.54 -34.68 13.95
CA LYS A 223 19.77 -35.46 13.74
C LYS A 223 20.41 -35.90 15.06
N ASP A 224 20.45 -35.01 16.06
CA ASP A 224 20.99 -35.33 17.38
C ASP A 224 20.12 -36.37 18.11
N LEU A 225 18.79 -36.28 17.98
CA LEU A 225 17.87 -37.29 18.49
C LEU A 225 18.05 -38.65 17.82
N GLU A 226 18.25 -38.69 16.50
CA GLU A 226 18.55 -39.92 15.78
C GLU A 226 19.87 -40.55 16.22
N ALA A 227 20.92 -39.73 16.40
CA ALA A 227 22.20 -40.18 16.92
C ALA A 227 22.06 -40.76 18.35
N ALA A 228 21.35 -40.06 19.24
CA ALA A 228 21.09 -40.53 20.59
C ALA A 228 20.30 -41.85 20.61
N ARG A 229 19.30 -42.01 19.75
CA ARG A 229 18.55 -43.28 19.59
C ARG A 229 19.44 -44.42 19.10
N ALA A 230 20.35 -44.14 18.16
CA ALA A 230 21.31 -45.13 17.68
C ALA A 230 22.30 -45.56 18.78
N GLU A 231 22.79 -44.61 19.57
CA GLU A 231 23.65 -44.89 20.73
C GLU A 231 22.90 -45.69 21.80
N GLU A 232 21.66 -45.33 22.11
CA GLU A 232 20.82 -46.07 23.05
C GLU A 232 20.63 -47.52 22.57
N ALA A 233 20.32 -47.73 21.29
CA ALA A 233 20.20 -49.07 20.72
C ALA A 233 21.51 -49.88 20.85
N ARG A 234 22.66 -49.26 20.56
CA ARG A 234 23.98 -49.88 20.73
C ARG A 234 24.26 -50.26 22.20
N LEU A 235 23.94 -49.36 23.13
CA LEU A 235 24.12 -49.61 24.57
C LEU A 235 23.22 -50.73 25.05
N ARG A 236 21.96 -50.79 24.61
CA ARG A 236 21.04 -51.89 24.93
C ARG A 236 21.59 -53.26 24.47
N VAL A 237 22.14 -53.33 23.26
CA VAL A 237 22.80 -54.56 22.77
C VAL A 237 23.98 -54.93 23.68
N ARG A 238 24.84 -53.97 24.05
CA ARG A 238 25.99 -54.21 24.93
C ARG A 238 25.57 -54.63 26.35
N VAL A 239 24.53 -54.04 26.91
CA VAL A 239 23.97 -54.47 28.20
C VAL A 239 23.42 -55.89 28.10
N GLY A 240 22.72 -56.22 27.01
CA GLY A 240 22.24 -57.58 26.76
C GLY A 240 23.37 -58.60 26.68
N THR A 241 24.47 -58.29 25.98
CA THR A 241 25.63 -59.20 25.91
C THR A 241 26.37 -59.31 27.24
N LEU A 242 26.48 -58.23 28.02
CA LEU A 242 27.06 -58.28 29.37
C LEU A 242 26.18 -59.07 30.34
N ALA A 243 24.85 -58.98 30.22
CA ALA A 243 23.94 -59.77 31.04
C ALA A 243 24.06 -61.27 30.74
N THR A 244 24.17 -61.66 29.46
CA THR A 244 24.37 -63.07 29.10
C THR A 244 25.72 -63.61 29.55
N THR A 245 26.80 -62.81 29.45
CA THR A 245 28.12 -63.22 29.96
C THR A 245 28.14 -63.29 31.48
N ALA A 246 27.50 -62.35 32.19
CA ALA A 246 27.37 -62.38 33.64
C ALA A 246 26.59 -63.61 34.11
N ALA A 247 25.47 -63.93 33.47
CA ALA A 247 24.69 -65.14 33.75
C ALA A 247 25.55 -66.40 33.54
N ARG A 248 26.32 -66.47 32.45
CA ARG A 248 27.26 -67.58 32.20
C ARG A 248 28.33 -67.70 33.28
N LEU A 249 28.99 -66.60 33.64
CA LEU A 249 29.99 -66.60 34.71
C LEU A 249 29.40 -67.02 36.04
N HIS A 250 28.19 -66.57 36.36
CA HIS A 250 27.48 -67.00 37.56
C HIS A 250 27.19 -68.50 37.56
N THR A 251 26.75 -69.08 36.42
CA THR A 251 26.57 -70.54 36.32
C THR A 251 27.89 -71.30 36.46
N GLN A 252 28.99 -70.77 35.93
CA GLN A 252 30.33 -71.35 36.11
C GLN A 252 30.76 -71.28 37.57
N GLN A 253 30.59 -70.14 38.25
CA GLN A 253 30.88 -70.00 39.67
C GLN A 253 30.05 -70.95 40.53
N GLN A 254 28.78 -71.18 40.21
CA GLN A 254 27.95 -72.18 40.88
C GLN A 254 28.45 -73.60 40.65
N ALA A 255 28.88 -73.91 39.42
CA ALA A 255 29.48 -75.21 39.10
C ALA A 255 30.82 -75.40 39.85
N ASP A 256 31.68 -74.39 39.89
CA ASP A 256 32.95 -74.39 40.63
C ASP A 256 32.71 -74.53 42.13
N ALA A 257 31.73 -73.81 42.69
CA ALA A 257 31.34 -73.93 44.09
C ALA A 257 30.78 -75.32 44.41
N ALA A 258 29.99 -75.91 43.51
CA ALA A 258 29.53 -77.29 43.64
C ALA A 258 30.71 -78.28 43.61
N TRP A 259 31.65 -78.09 42.67
CA TRP A 259 32.86 -78.93 42.57
C TRP A 259 33.76 -78.81 43.81
N ALA A 260 33.91 -77.61 44.37
CA ALA A 260 34.61 -77.36 45.62
C ALA A 260 33.88 -77.95 46.84
N ALA A 261 32.55 -77.99 46.82
CA ALA A 261 31.73 -78.61 47.87
C ALA A 261 31.73 -80.14 47.82
N THR A 262 31.90 -80.74 46.63
CA THR A 262 32.13 -82.19 46.43
C THR A 262 33.52 -82.45 45.87
N PRO A 263 34.58 -82.31 46.69
CA PRO A 263 35.92 -82.51 46.18
C PRO A 263 36.12 -84.00 45.85
N ILE A 264 36.44 -84.29 44.58
CA ILE A 264 36.86 -85.62 44.10
C ILE A 264 38.11 -86.11 44.87
N SER A 265 38.78 -85.25 45.63
CA SER A 265 39.82 -85.67 46.59
C SER A 265 39.33 -86.69 47.64
N ALA A 266 38.02 -86.79 47.90
CA ALA A 266 37.46 -87.87 48.72
C ALA A 266 37.51 -89.24 48.02
N SER A 267 37.51 -89.30 46.68
CA SER A 267 37.58 -90.55 45.90
C SER A 267 38.96 -90.88 45.33
N VAL A 268 39.92 -89.95 45.37
CA VAL A 268 41.32 -90.20 44.98
C VAL A 268 42.17 -90.68 46.17
N ALA A 269 41.61 -90.62 47.39
CA ALA A 269 42.29 -90.98 48.63
C ALA A 269 42.69 -92.47 48.80
N PRO A 270 42.31 -93.42 47.91
CA PRO A 270 43.01 -94.70 47.86
C PRO A 270 43.35 -95.12 46.42
N LEU A 271 43.95 -94.24 45.60
CA LEU A 271 44.81 -94.77 44.54
C LEU A 271 46.13 -95.20 45.19
N VAL A 272 46.13 -96.42 45.73
CA VAL A 272 47.35 -97.14 46.10
C VAL A 272 48.10 -97.38 44.80
N VAL A 273 48.97 -96.45 44.44
CA VAL A 273 49.98 -96.67 43.41
C VAL A 273 50.92 -97.73 43.97
N GLY A 274 50.70 -98.99 43.57
CA GLY A 274 51.61 -100.09 43.90
C GLY A 274 53.01 -99.82 43.37
N PRO A 275 54.07 -100.42 43.95
CA PRO A 275 55.43 -100.22 43.48
C PRO A 275 55.53 -100.62 42.01
N LEU A 276 56.07 -99.70 41.21
CA LEU A 276 56.31 -99.84 39.78
C LEU A 276 56.95 -101.20 39.48
N THR A 277 56.30 -102.05 38.69
CA THR A 277 56.89 -103.34 38.31
C THR A 277 58.07 -103.08 37.37
N LYS A 278 59.04 -104.00 37.33
CA LYS A 278 60.23 -103.85 36.46
C LYS A 278 59.86 -103.77 34.97
N GLU A 279 58.66 -104.21 34.62
CA GLU A 279 58.09 -104.15 33.26
C GLU A 279 57.57 -102.75 32.94
N ASP A 280 56.90 -102.09 33.89
CA ASP A 280 56.41 -100.71 33.75
C ASP A 280 57.55 -99.69 33.71
N ALA A 281 58.64 -99.95 34.44
CA ALA A 281 59.87 -99.14 34.38
C ALA A 281 60.56 -99.23 33.00
N ALA A 282 60.57 -100.42 32.39
CA ALA A 282 61.13 -100.61 31.05
C ALA A 282 60.24 -99.99 29.96
N PHE A 283 58.91 -100.03 30.13
CA PHE A 283 57.96 -99.37 29.24
C PHE A 283 58.10 -97.83 29.30
N LEU A 284 58.22 -97.27 30.50
CA LEU A 284 58.45 -95.82 30.68
C LEU A 284 59.83 -95.38 30.17
N GLU A 285 60.90 -96.16 30.35
CA GLU A 285 62.20 -95.83 29.75
C GLU A 285 62.17 -95.87 28.20
N ALA A 286 61.40 -96.79 27.60
CA ALA A 286 61.19 -96.84 26.16
C ALA A 286 60.32 -95.67 25.62
N GLU A 287 59.28 -95.26 26.36
CA GLU A 287 58.48 -94.08 26.03
C GLU A 287 59.29 -92.78 26.19
N TYR A 288 60.11 -92.69 27.23
CA TYR A 288 60.93 -91.50 27.49
C TYR A 288 62.09 -91.37 26.49
N THR A 289 62.69 -92.47 26.03
CA THR A 289 63.70 -92.45 24.95
C THR A 289 63.11 -92.24 23.55
N SER A 290 61.84 -92.61 23.32
CA SER A 290 61.15 -92.30 22.05
C SER A 290 60.61 -90.87 21.96
N ALA A 291 60.33 -90.21 23.10
CA ALA A 291 59.80 -88.85 23.15
C ALA A 291 60.87 -87.74 23.19
N HIS A 292 62.18 -88.05 23.20
CA HIS A 292 63.25 -87.04 23.28
C HIS A 292 64.53 -87.35 22.45
N PRO A 293 64.50 -87.26 21.11
CA PRO A 293 65.71 -87.04 20.33
C PRO A 293 66.02 -85.52 20.31
N GLY A 294 66.93 -85.07 21.17
CA GLY A 294 67.66 -83.81 20.94
C GLY A 294 67.37 -82.66 21.91
N ALA A 295 68.00 -82.71 23.09
CA ALA A 295 68.40 -81.51 23.79
C ALA A 295 69.70 -80.97 23.17
N VAL A 296 69.69 -79.74 22.64
CA VAL A 296 70.89 -78.92 22.45
C VAL A 296 70.66 -77.59 23.18
N PRO A 297 71.60 -77.13 24.04
CA PRO A 297 71.45 -75.92 24.82
C PRO A 297 71.95 -74.69 24.06
N GLY A 298 71.22 -73.57 24.12
CA GLY A 298 71.63 -72.31 23.47
C GLY A 298 70.62 -71.17 23.61
N SER A 299 70.68 -70.50 24.78
CA SER A 299 70.39 -69.08 25.10
C SER A 299 70.42 -68.05 23.93
N PRO A 300 70.05 -66.76 24.11
CA PRO A 300 68.81 -66.10 24.58
C PRO A 300 68.36 -64.99 23.57
N THR A 301 67.31 -64.20 23.86
CA THR A 301 67.28 -62.70 23.80
C THR A 301 65.87 -62.09 23.68
N HIS A 302 65.59 -61.14 24.58
CA HIS A 302 64.95 -59.81 24.44
C HIS A 302 64.13 -59.52 23.16
N SER A 303 63.00 -58.80 23.13
CA SER A 303 62.41 -57.76 24.00
C SER A 303 61.07 -57.30 23.35
N PRO A 304 60.21 -56.54 24.08
CA PRO A 304 58.92 -56.06 23.60
C PRO A 304 59.05 -54.71 22.89
N THR A 305 58.34 -54.50 21.78
CA THR A 305 58.25 -53.18 21.12
C THR A 305 56.83 -52.65 21.24
N ALA A 306 56.67 -51.75 22.22
CA ALA A 306 55.61 -50.76 22.25
C ALA A 306 55.63 -49.91 20.98
N ARG A 307 54.47 -49.56 20.43
CA ARG A 307 54.36 -48.36 19.59
C ARG A 307 53.22 -47.47 20.07
N SER A 308 53.67 -46.43 20.73
CA SER A 308 53.00 -45.19 21.08
C SER A 308 52.34 -44.52 19.88
N GLY A 309 51.13 -44.01 20.10
CA GLY A 309 50.70 -42.63 19.82
C GLY A 309 50.90 -42.03 18.43
N ALA A 310 49.79 -41.69 17.77
CA ALA A 310 49.69 -40.47 16.97
C ALA A 310 48.33 -39.82 17.24
N VAL A 311 48.37 -38.79 18.07
CA VAL A 311 47.37 -37.75 18.25
C VAL A 311 47.27 -36.98 16.94
N HIS A 312 46.10 -36.93 16.30
CA HIS A 312 45.82 -35.90 15.31
C HIS A 312 44.99 -34.80 15.95
N ALA A 313 45.62 -33.63 15.96
CA ALA A 313 45.20 -32.41 16.59
C ALA A 313 43.94 -31.82 15.93
N LEU A 314 43.08 -31.30 16.81
CA LEU A 314 42.18 -30.18 16.56
C LEU A 314 43.00 -29.00 16.01
N GLY A 315 42.70 -28.62 14.77
CA GLY A 315 43.09 -27.34 14.19
C GLY A 315 41.84 -26.52 13.92
N GLY A 316 41.33 -25.86 14.96
CA GLY A 316 40.52 -24.67 14.77
C GLY A 316 41.45 -23.52 14.38
N GLN A 317 41.19 -22.89 13.24
CA GLN A 317 41.71 -21.56 12.97
C GLN A 317 40.57 -20.69 12.46
N LEU A 318 40.28 -19.68 13.28
CA LEU A 318 39.48 -18.52 12.98
C LEU A 318 40.08 -17.78 11.77
N GLY A 319 39.20 -17.39 10.87
CA GLY A 319 39.39 -16.47 9.75
C GLY A 319 38.01 -16.17 9.20
#